data_AF-A0A7R9MU89-F1
#
_entry.id   AF-A0A7R9MU89-F1
#
_cell.length_a   1.000
_cell.length_b   1.000
_cell.length_c   1.000
_cell.angle_alpha   90.00
_cell.angle_beta   90.00
_cell.angle_gamma   90.00
#
_symmetry.space_group_name_H-M   'P 1'
#
loop_
_entity.id
_entity.type
_entity.pdbx_description
1 polymer ?
#
loop_
_entity_poly.entity_id
_entity_poly.type
_entity_poly.pdbx_seq_one_letter_code
_entity_poly.pdbx_strand_id
1 'polypeptide(L)'
;MPILNKKAGYPLDTPLELYEEVKPNMVERIEDLEAPLNKVLDELMDGDIIVFQRADLTLGPECELPNVKEYFKDLLFRVEVTFCDKTNPTDPGFIIELSLKMNYEQIAQAVATRLGTDPYLIQFFKNQSYRDGPAGPLRCNYDGTLKDILVYYKPRQPKKIYYQQV
;
A
#
# COMPACT_ATOMS: atom_id res chain seq x y z
N MET A 1 -8.46 -25.60 13.44
CA MET A 1 -8.48 -24.40 14.31
C MET A 1 -7.43 -24.40 15.43
N PRO A 2 -7.31 -25.40 16.33
CA PRO A 2 -6.40 -25.30 17.49
C PRO A 2 -4.92 -25.10 17.14
N ILE A 3 -4.48 -25.65 16.01
CA ILE A 3 -3.10 -25.49 15.51
C ILE A 3 -2.83 -24.03 15.09
N LEU A 4 -3.80 -23.36 14.46
CA LEU A 4 -3.65 -21.96 14.03
C LEU A 4 -3.53 -21.03 15.25
N ASN A 5 -4.41 -21.21 16.23
CA ASN A 5 -4.35 -20.48 17.51
C ASN A 5 -2.99 -20.69 18.20
N LYS A 6 -2.52 -21.94 18.30
CA LYS A 6 -1.19 -22.24 18.87
C LYS A 6 -0.05 -21.56 18.11
N LYS A 7 -0.08 -21.57 16.77
CA LYS A 7 0.96 -20.93 15.93
C LYS A 7 0.95 -19.40 16.07
N ALA A 8 -0.22 -18.80 16.25
CA ALA A 8 -0.36 -17.36 16.43
C ALA A 8 -0.15 -16.89 17.88
N GLY A 9 0.01 -17.82 18.83
CA GLY A 9 0.13 -17.52 20.25
C GLY A 9 -1.19 -17.10 20.92
N TYR A 10 -2.32 -17.46 20.32
CA TYR A 10 -3.65 -17.17 20.87
C TYR A 10 -4.12 -18.27 21.84
N PRO A 11 -5.05 -17.95 22.76
CA PRO A 11 -5.83 -18.97 23.46
C PRO A 11 -6.44 -19.99 22.48
N LEU A 12 -6.46 -21.26 22.86
CA LEU A 12 -6.81 -22.37 21.94
C LEU A 12 -8.24 -22.27 21.37
N ASP A 13 -9.14 -21.64 22.11
CA ASP A 13 -10.56 -21.42 21.83
C ASP A 13 -10.85 -20.05 21.18
N THR A 14 -9.81 -19.27 20.85
CA THR A 14 -9.99 -17.96 20.20
C THR A 14 -10.74 -18.12 18.88
N PRO A 15 -11.87 -17.41 18.69
CA PRO A 15 -12.60 -17.40 17.43
C PRO A 15 -11.76 -16.78 16.31
N LEU A 16 -11.70 -17.43 15.14
CA LEU A 16 -10.95 -16.93 13.98
C LEU A 16 -11.85 -16.83 12.74
N GLU A 17 -11.57 -15.83 11.92
CA GLU A 17 -12.01 -15.76 10.53
C GLU A 17 -10.86 -16.20 9.63
N LEU A 18 -11.15 -17.06 8.65
CA LEU A 18 -10.17 -17.61 7.72
C LEU A 18 -10.44 -17.10 6.31
N TYR A 19 -9.36 -16.98 5.55
CA TYR A 19 -9.37 -16.57 4.17
C TYR A 19 -8.34 -17.37 3.36
N GLU A 20 -8.62 -17.56 2.09
CA GLU A 20 -7.67 -18.04 1.10
C GLU A 20 -7.05 -16.86 0.35
N GLU A 21 -5.72 -16.80 0.31
CA GLU A 21 -5.02 -15.91 -0.61
C GLU A 21 -4.89 -16.59 -1.98
N VAL A 22 -5.81 -16.28 -2.88
CA VAL A 22 -5.82 -16.87 -4.24
C VAL A 22 -4.73 -16.25 -5.11
N LYS A 23 -4.60 -14.92 -5.07
CA LYS A 23 -3.58 -14.14 -5.82
C LYS A 23 -3.52 -12.71 -5.28
N PRO A 24 -2.56 -11.86 -5.73
CA PRO A 24 -2.50 -10.47 -5.29
C PRO A 24 -3.84 -9.74 -5.46
N ASN A 25 -4.33 -9.14 -4.36
CA ASN A 25 -5.63 -8.46 -4.25
C ASN A 25 -6.88 -9.34 -4.45
N MET A 26 -6.75 -10.66 -4.37
CA MET A 26 -7.88 -11.59 -4.35
C MET A 26 -7.74 -12.50 -3.13
N VAL A 27 -8.54 -12.19 -2.11
CA VAL A 27 -8.59 -12.92 -0.86
C VAL A 27 -10.03 -13.28 -0.55
N GLU A 28 -10.31 -14.56 -0.46
CA GLU A 28 -11.66 -15.11 -0.35
C GLU A 28 -11.92 -15.61 1.06
N ARG A 29 -13.09 -15.32 1.61
CA ARG A 29 -13.42 -15.74 2.98
C ARG A 29 -13.87 -17.18 2.94
N ILE A 30 -13.33 -17.98 3.84
CA ILE A 30 -13.80 -19.33 4.10
C ILE A 30 -15.04 -19.25 5.01
N GLU A 31 -16.21 -19.60 4.48
CA GLU A 31 -17.48 -19.53 5.21
C GLU A 31 -17.76 -20.79 6.04
N ASP A 32 -17.58 -21.98 5.46
CA ASP A 32 -17.83 -23.26 6.12
C ASP A 32 -16.53 -23.85 6.68
N LEU A 33 -16.34 -23.68 7.99
CA LEU A 33 -15.17 -24.19 8.72
C LEU A 33 -15.32 -25.66 9.15
N GLU A 34 -16.50 -26.26 8.99
CA GLU A 34 -16.77 -27.66 9.32
C GLU A 34 -16.58 -28.57 8.10
N ALA A 35 -16.70 -28.02 6.89
CA ALA A 35 -16.45 -28.72 5.66
C ALA A 35 -14.94 -29.07 5.45
N PRO A 36 -14.64 -30.19 4.76
CA PRO A 36 -13.29 -30.52 4.32
C PRO A 36 -12.69 -29.42 3.42
N LEU A 37 -11.39 -29.13 3.57
CA LEU A 37 -10.70 -28.07 2.81
C LEU A 37 -10.88 -28.17 1.30
N ASN A 38 -10.85 -29.37 0.73
CA ASN A 38 -11.02 -29.61 -0.70
C ASN A 38 -12.42 -29.29 -1.25
N LYS A 39 -13.39 -29.01 -0.37
CA LYS A 39 -14.73 -28.52 -0.76
C LYS A 39 -14.86 -27.01 -0.62
N VAL A 40 -13.98 -26.40 0.16
CA VAL A 40 -14.08 -25.01 0.60
C VAL A 40 -13.10 -24.13 -0.17
N LEU A 41 -11.96 -24.69 -0.55
CA LEU A 41 -10.95 -24.06 -1.40
C LEU A 41 -11.15 -24.55 -2.84
N ASP A 42 -11.29 -23.62 -3.76
CA ASP A 42 -11.38 -23.91 -5.19
C ASP A 42 -10.00 -24.33 -5.68
N GLU A 43 -9.90 -25.54 -6.26
CA GLU A 43 -8.63 -26.08 -6.80
C GLU A 43 -7.51 -26.24 -5.75
N LEU A 44 -7.82 -26.78 -4.56
CA LEU A 44 -6.82 -27.04 -3.50
C LEU A 44 -5.54 -27.72 -4.02
N MET A 45 -4.40 -27.05 -3.81
CA MET A 45 -3.07 -27.47 -4.23
C MET A 45 -2.03 -27.32 -3.11
N ASP A 46 -0.93 -28.07 -3.26
CA ASP A 46 0.24 -27.87 -2.41
C ASP A 46 0.86 -26.50 -2.70
N GLY A 47 0.85 -25.63 -1.69
CA GLY A 47 1.35 -24.25 -1.79
C GLY A 47 0.30 -23.19 -1.48
N ASP A 48 -0.98 -23.57 -1.35
CA ASP A 48 -2.05 -22.64 -1.02
C ASP A 48 -1.84 -21.97 0.34
N ILE A 49 -2.24 -20.70 0.42
CA ILE A 49 -2.00 -19.85 1.58
C ILE A 49 -3.33 -19.56 2.27
N ILE A 50 -3.42 -19.98 3.54
CA ILE A 50 -4.53 -19.61 4.42
C ILE A 50 -4.10 -18.44 5.29
N VAL A 51 -4.85 -17.35 5.21
CA VAL A 51 -4.73 -16.18 6.07
C VAL A 51 -5.83 -16.23 7.12
N PHE A 52 -5.55 -15.80 8.35
CA PHE A 52 -6.58 -15.76 9.39
C PHE A 52 -6.39 -14.55 10.31
N GLN A 53 -7.50 -14.08 10.87
CA GLN A 53 -7.53 -13.05 11.89
C GLN A 53 -8.47 -13.45 13.02
N ARG A 54 -8.34 -12.77 14.16
CA ARG A 54 -9.27 -12.93 15.28
C ARG A 54 -10.65 -12.39 14.90
N ALA A 55 -11.69 -13.22 15.09
CA ALA A 55 -13.08 -12.85 14.83
C ALA A 55 -13.69 -12.06 16.00
N ASP A 56 -13.11 -12.18 17.18
CA ASP A 56 -13.57 -11.53 18.41
C ASP A 56 -13.02 -10.11 18.57
N LEU A 57 -12.11 -9.68 17.68
CA LEU A 57 -11.59 -8.32 17.65
C LEU A 57 -12.36 -7.48 16.64
N THR A 58 -13.11 -6.52 17.15
CA THR A 58 -13.59 -5.39 16.36
C THR A 58 -12.60 -4.25 16.53
N LEU A 59 -11.73 -4.07 15.53
CA LEU A 59 -10.82 -2.94 15.50
C LEU A 59 -11.60 -1.66 15.19
N GLY A 60 -11.33 -0.60 15.95
CA GLY A 60 -12.04 0.67 15.80
C GLY A 60 -11.52 1.50 14.62
N PRO A 61 -12.10 2.69 14.38
CA PRO A 61 -11.72 3.58 13.29
C PRO A 61 -10.27 4.09 13.37
N GLU A 62 -9.61 3.93 14.51
CA GLU A 62 -8.18 4.21 14.70
C GLU A 62 -7.26 3.20 13.99
N CYS A 63 -7.77 2.00 13.67
CA CYS A 63 -7.03 1.03 12.89
C CYS A 63 -7.24 1.29 11.40
N GLU A 64 -6.19 1.73 10.70
CA GLU A 64 -6.26 2.02 9.26
C GLU A 64 -6.59 0.78 8.42
N LEU A 65 -6.19 -0.41 8.88
CA LEU A 65 -6.36 -1.69 8.16
C LEU A 65 -7.00 -2.74 9.09
N PRO A 66 -8.31 -2.63 9.37
CA PRO A 66 -9.01 -3.40 10.39
C PRO A 66 -9.23 -4.89 10.02
N ASN A 67 -9.04 -5.28 8.77
CA ASN A 67 -9.25 -6.66 8.32
C ASN A 67 -8.31 -7.07 7.19
N VAL A 68 -8.22 -8.40 6.99
CA VAL A 68 -7.39 -9.04 5.97
C VAL A 68 -7.65 -8.48 4.57
N LYS A 69 -8.93 -8.27 4.19
CA LYS A 69 -9.26 -7.77 2.84
C LYS A 69 -8.72 -6.36 2.62
N GLU A 70 -8.83 -5.49 3.62
CA GLU A 70 -8.31 -4.13 3.57
C GLU A 70 -6.78 -4.09 3.57
N TYR A 71 -6.13 -4.97 4.33
CA TYR A 71 -4.67 -5.12 4.31
C TYR A 71 -4.15 -5.50 2.91
N PHE A 72 -4.71 -6.54 2.28
CA PHE A 72 -4.27 -6.95 0.93
C PHE A 72 -4.60 -5.91 -0.14
N LYS A 73 -5.71 -5.19 0.03
CA LYS A 73 -6.07 -4.07 -0.83
C LYS A 73 -5.04 -2.96 -0.70
N ASP A 74 -4.63 -2.58 0.51
CA ASP A 74 -3.58 -1.59 0.72
C ASP A 74 -2.24 -2.03 0.11
N LEU A 75 -1.83 -3.27 0.40
CA LEU A 75 -0.60 -3.86 -0.11
C LEU A 75 -0.50 -3.79 -1.65
N LEU A 76 -1.61 -3.96 -2.37
CA LEU A 76 -1.65 -3.83 -3.83
C LEU A 76 -1.28 -2.42 -4.32
N PHE A 77 -1.73 -1.38 -3.60
CA PHE A 77 -1.51 0.01 -4.01
C PHE A 77 -0.26 0.60 -3.38
N ARG A 78 0.39 -0.09 -2.45
CA ARG A 78 1.60 0.36 -1.79
C ARG A 78 2.75 0.54 -2.77
N VAL A 79 3.48 1.64 -2.61
CA VAL A 79 4.56 2.02 -3.50
C VAL A 79 5.61 2.85 -2.79
N GLU A 80 6.87 2.48 -2.94
CA GLU A 80 7.99 3.33 -2.55
C GLU A 80 8.28 4.37 -3.64
N VAL A 81 8.38 5.63 -3.23
CA VAL A 81 8.72 6.75 -4.11
C VAL A 81 9.89 7.51 -3.52
N THR A 82 10.93 7.74 -4.34
CA THR A 82 12.06 8.60 -3.98
C THR A 82 11.72 10.06 -4.32
N PHE A 83 11.80 10.95 -3.33
CA PHE A 83 11.64 12.38 -3.52
C PHE A 83 12.99 13.07 -3.56
N CYS A 84 13.28 13.79 -4.65
CA CYS A 84 14.54 14.52 -4.85
C CYS A 84 14.30 16.02 -4.97
N ASP A 85 15.13 16.82 -4.31
CA ASP A 85 15.13 18.28 -4.45
C ASP A 85 15.68 18.68 -5.83
N LYS A 86 14.84 19.32 -6.62
CA LYS A 86 15.18 19.81 -7.96
C LYS A 86 16.31 20.85 -7.95
N THR A 87 16.45 21.61 -6.87
CA THR A 87 17.47 22.66 -6.75
C THR A 87 18.87 22.08 -6.51
N ASN A 88 18.96 20.83 -6.08
CA ASN A 88 20.21 20.11 -5.86
C ASN A 88 20.36 18.95 -6.87
N PRO A 89 21.11 19.12 -7.97
CA PRO A 89 21.28 18.08 -9.00
C PRO A 89 21.91 16.78 -8.51
N THR A 90 22.58 16.81 -7.35
CA THR A 90 23.26 15.66 -6.73
C THR A 90 22.48 15.06 -5.57
N ASP A 91 21.25 15.52 -5.33
CA ASP A 91 20.44 15.02 -4.22
C ASP A 91 20.11 13.52 -4.40
N PRO A 92 20.54 12.65 -3.47
CA PRO A 92 20.11 11.25 -3.47
C PRO A 92 18.60 11.11 -3.20
N GLY A 93 17.98 12.12 -2.60
CA GLY A 93 16.59 12.11 -2.19
C GLY A 93 16.33 11.25 -0.96
N PHE A 94 15.06 11.11 -0.60
CA PHE A 94 14.59 10.22 0.45
C PHE A 94 13.39 9.40 -0.03
N ILE A 95 13.23 8.21 0.52
CA ILE A 95 12.15 7.29 0.15
C ILE A 95 10.98 7.46 1.13
N ILE A 96 9.76 7.51 0.58
CA ILE A 96 8.52 7.39 1.35
C ILE A 96 7.69 6.26 0.74
N GLU A 97 7.12 5.43 1.61
CA GLU A 97 6.07 4.48 1.25
C GLU A 97 4.72 5.20 1.19
N LEU A 98 4.07 5.17 0.04
CA LEU A 98 2.79 5.83 -0.24
C LEU A 98 1.80 4.82 -0.84
N SER A 99 0.55 5.24 -1.00
CA SER A 99 -0.45 4.51 -1.78
C SER A 99 -0.62 5.14 -3.16
N LEU A 100 -0.66 4.31 -4.20
CA LEU A 100 -0.96 4.71 -5.58
C LEU A 100 -2.31 5.44 -5.72
N LYS A 101 -3.19 5.31 -4.73
CA LYS A 101 -4.50 5.99 -4.68
C LYS A 101 -4.45 7.40 -4.10
N MET A 102 -3.32 7.80 -3.50
CA MET A 102 -3.22 9.11 -2.87
C MET A 102 -3.41 10.24 -3.89
N ASN A 103 -4.15 11.26 -3.50
CA ASN A 103 -4.29 12.50 -4.25
C ASN A 103 -3.12 13.47 -3.95
N TYR A 104 -3.09 14.63 -4.62
CA TYR A 104 -2.03 15.63 -4.44
C TYR A 104 -1.84 16.05 -2.97
N GLU A 105 -2.93 16.35 -2.28
CA GLU A 105 -2.91 16.84 -0.90
C GLU A 105 -2.31 15.81 0.06
N GLN A 106 -2.71 14.54 -0.07
CA GLN A 106 -2.20 13.45 0.74
C GLN A 106 -0.70 13.22 0.50
N ILE A 107 -0.25 13.29 -0.76
CA ILE A 107 1.18 13.20 -1.10
C ILE A 107 1.94 14.39 -0.47
N ALA A 108 1.42 15.61 -0.63
CA ALA A 108 2.02 16.82 -0.06
C ALA A 108 2.16 16.72 1.46
N GLN A 109 1.11 16.27 2.16
CA GLN A 109 1.13 16.10 3.61
C GLN A 109 2.18 15.09 4.08
N ALA A 110 2.30 13.94 3.39
CA ALA A 110 3.28 12.91 3.72
C ALA A 110 4.72 13.44 3.55
N VAL A 111 4.98 14.13 2.43
CA VAL A 111 6.30 14.71 2.13
C VAL A 111 6.62 15.86 3.10
N ALA A 112 5.66 16.73 3.39
CA ALA A 112 5.79 17.84 4.33
C ALA A 112 6.13 17.37 5.74
N THR A 113 5.46 16.31 6.20
CA THR A 113 5.76 15.67 7.49
C THR A 113 7.20 15.16 7.53
N ARG A 114 7.68 14.56 6.44
CA ARG A 114 9.06 14.05 6.34
C ARG A 114 10.12 15.16 6.29
N LEU A 115 9.78 16.30 5.71
CA LEU A 115 10.64 17.48 5.56
C LEU A 115 10.56 18.45 6.75
N GLY A 116 9.54 18.34 7.61
CA GLY A 116 9.29 19.30 8.69
C GLY A 116 8.87 20.68 8.20
N THR A 117 8.10 20.75 7.10
CA THR A 117 7.63 22.00 6.48
C THR A 117 6.11 22.00 6.30
N ASP A 118 5.56 23.12 5.84
CA ASP A 118 4.14 23.23 5.47
C ASP A 118 3.91 22.61 4.06
N PRO A 119 2.89 21.75 3.85
CA PRO A 119 2.60 21.17 2.54
C PRO A 119 2.34 22.20 1.44
N TYR A 120 1.87 23.41 1.76
CA TYR A 120 1.68 24.49 0.79
C TYR A 120 3.00 25.15 0.34
N LEU A 121 4.11 24.87 1.04
CA LEU A 121 5.44 25.33 0.67
C LEU A 121 6.20 24.31 -0.20
N ILE A 122 5.50 23.30 -0.74
CA ILE A 122 6.11 22.26 -1.58
C ILE A 122 5.52 22.32 -3.00
N GLN A 123 6.40 22.50 -3.99
CA GLN A 123 6.05 22.42 -5.40
C GLN A 123 6.61 21.12 -6.00
N PHE A 124 5.73 20.20 -6.39
CA PHE A 124 6.12 18.97 -7.11
C PHE A 124 6.30 19.20 -8.62
N PHE A 125 7.05 18.34 -9.28
CA PHE A 125 7.25 18.36 -10.73
C PHE A 125 6.84 17.04 -11.37
N LYS A 126 6.27 17.13 -12.58
CA LYS A 126 5.96 15.95 -13.38
C LYS A 126 7.24 15.24 -13.80
N ASN A 127 7.15 13.93 -14.03
CA ASN A 127 8.26 13.15 -14.59
C ASN A 127 8.30 13.25 -16.12
N GLN A 128 9.50 13.14 -16.69
CA GLN A 128 9.69 13.02 -18.14
C GLN A 128 9.60 11.55 -18.56
N SER A 129 8.95 11.25 -19.70
CA SER A 129 8.70 9.87 -20.12
C SER A 129 9.95 9.07 -20.53
N TYR A 130 11.03 9.75 -20.96
CA TYR A 130 12.22 9.10 -21.53
C TYR A 130 13.56 9.65 -21.01
N ARG A 131 13.55 10.63 -20.12
CA ARG A 131 14.75 11.23 -19.54
C ARG A 131 14.62 11.26 -18.03
N ASP A 132 15.73 11.09 -17.33
CA ASP A 132 15.77 11.33 -15.89
C ASP A 132 15.77 12.85 -15.66
N GLY A 133 14.88 13.32 -14.78
CA GLY A 133 14.76 14.73 -14.45
C GLY A 133 13.32 15.30 -14.45
N PRO A 134 13.12 16.43 -13.77
CA PRO A 134 11.81 17.09 -13.67
C PRO A 134 11.36 17.69 -15.00
N ALA A 135 10.07 17.58 -15.29
CA ALA A 135 9.38 18.31 -16.34
C ALA A 135 8.77 19.62 -15.78
N GLY A 136 7.57 19.97 -16.25
CA GLY A 136 6.81 21.11 -15.74
C GLY A 136 6.27 20.90 -14.32
N PRO A 137 5.93 21.99 -13.60
CA PRO A 137 5.34 21.92 -12.28
C PRO A 137 4.00 21.18 -12.29
N LEU A 138 3.75 20.40 -11.25
CA LEU A 138 2.46 19.79 -10.98
C LEU A 138 1.59 20.78 -10.21
N ARG A 139 0.38 21.06 -10.71
CA ARG A 139 -0.52 22.02 -10.04
C ARG A 139 -1.04 21.43 -8.73
N CYS A 140 -1.22 22.25 -7.71
CA CYS A 140 -1.78 21.82 -6.42
C CYS A 140 -3.23 21.33 -6.50
N ASN A 141 -3.99 21.77 -7.51
CA ASN A 141 -5.35 21.30 -7.80
C ASN A 141 -5.37 20.14 -8.81
N TYR A 142 -4.31 19.35 -8.87
CA TYR A 142 -4.25 18.18 -9.74
C TYR A 142 -5.30 17.14 -9.31
N ASP A 143 -6.19 16.80 -10.24
CA ASP A 143 -7.35 15.93 -9.99
C ASP A 143 -7.04 14.42 -10.14
N GLY A 144 -5.77 14.06 -10.38
CA GLY A 144 -5.34 12.68 -10.52
C GLY A 144 -4.70 12.11 -9.24
N THR A 145 -4.30 10.85 -9.33
CA THR A 145 -3.68 10.09 -8.25
C THR A 145 -2.17 9.94 -8.42
N LEU A 146 -1.49 9.43 -7.38
CA LEU A 146 -0.09 9.03 -7.48
C LEU A 146 0.15 8.03 -8.62
N LYS A 147 -0.79 7.13 -8.89
CA LYS A 147 -0.72 6.20 -10.03
C LYS A 147 -0.58 6.93 -11.36
N ASP A 148 -1.33 8.01 -11.55
CA ASP A 148 -1.33 8.79 -12.79
C ASP A 148 -0.03 9.60 -12.92
N ILE A 149 0.52 10.09 -11.80
CA ILE A 149 1.82 10.78 -11.75
C ILE A 149 2.97 9.85 -12.12
N LEU A 150 2.88 8.57 -11.74
CA LEU A 150 3.92 7.55 -11.93
C LEU A 150 3.75 6.71 -13.19
N VAL A 151 2.80 7.05 -14.07
CA VAL A 151 2.40 6.22 -15.23
C VAL A 151 3.55 5.87 -16.19
N TYR A 152 4.59 6.72 -16.25
CA TYR A 152 5.73 6.52 -17.15
C TYR A 152 6.81 5.58 -16.60
N TYR A 153 6.73 5.15 -15.33
CA TYR A 153 7.68 4.21 -14.76
C TYR A 153 7.38 2.78 -15.18
N LYS A 154 8.40 2.09 -15.68
CA LYS A 154 8.33 0.65 -15.86
C LYS A 154 8.24 -0.04 -14.47
N PRO A 155 7.63 -1.23 -14.36
CA PRO A 155 7.41 -1.90 -13.07
C PRO A 155 8.67 -2.09 -12.20
N ARG A 156 9.84 -2.28 -12.81
CA ARG A 156 11.13 -2.50 -12.11
C ARG A 156 11.97 -1.23 -11.96
N GLN A 157 11.51 -0.10 -12.48
CA GLN A 157 12.26 1.15 -12.40
C GLN A 157 11.98 1.82 -11.06
N PRO A 158 13.02 2.32 -10.35
CA PRO A 158 12.81 3.14 -9.17
C PRO A 158 11.94 4.35 -9.51
N LYS A 159 10.86 4.53 -8.75
CA LYS A 159 9.91 5.63 -8.92
C LYS A 159 10.46 6.85 -8.22
N LYS A 160 10.57 7.97 -8.93
CA LYS A 160 11.10 9.23 -8.42
C LYS A 160 10.11 10.36 -8.68
N ILE A 161 10.04 11.32 -7.76
CA ILE A 161 9.33 12.58 -7.94
C ILE A 161 10.25 13.70 -7.50
N TYR A 162 10.33 14.75 -8.31
CA TYR A 162 11.10 15.93 -7.95
C TYR A 162 10.21 16.95 -7.22
N TYR A 163 10.77 17.63 -6.24
CA TYR A 163 10.12 18.73 -5.52
C TYR A 163 11.07 19.93 -5.38
N GLN A 164 10.55 21.07 -4.96
CA GLN A 164 11.33 22.18 -4.40
C GLN A 164 10.51 22.81 -3.28
N GLN A 165 11.18 23.36 -2.27
CA GLN A 165 10.54 24.22 -1.29
C GLN A 165 10.42 25.64 -1.86
N VAL A 166 9.27 26.29 -1.67
CA VAL A 166 8.97 27.67 -2.12
C VAL A 166 8.95 28.66 -0.97
#